data_AF-A0A951I388-F1
#
_entry.id   AF-A0A951I388-F1
#
_cell.length_a   1.000
_cell.length_b   1.000
_cell.length_c   1.000
_cell.angle_alpha   90.00
_cell.angle_beta   90.00
_cell.angle_gamma   90.00
#
_symmetry.space_group_name_H-M   'P 1'
#
loop_
_entity.id
_entity.type
_entity.pdbx_description
1 polymer ?
#
loop_
_entity_poly.entity_id
_entity_poly.type
_entity_poly.pdbx_seq_one_letter_code
_entity_poly.pdbx_strand_id
1 'polypeptide(L)'
;MKIVLVALDGEVERARTILAGRYPQAEIENIPRKEFESQAVTARLAALRARRPDVFAVSTERLAWQRGQSAFLLFGAMAGARECVLLDAHKGFQREKRARILATMPARLTWEAALSTATLARARRELKRLERAIAENRQTARRTAATNHPDAPEIVYLRATPGAGTQIGGASSHINGFINAATKRGARIRFISNDEIAGLDHNRTPLKIIWPQPLGSTRAIFDLHNNLLFTKGAAQEITARAPDFIYQRYGRFSWAGVEACVRAGRPLFLEYNGSEVWVGQHWDKV
;
A
#
# COMPACT_ATOMS: atom_id res chain seq x y z
N MET A 1 -19.73 19.67 -21.17
CA MET A 1 -19.10 19.51 -19.84
C MET A 1 -17.68 19.05 -20.06
N LYS A 2 -16.71 19.68 -19.41
CA LYS A 2 -15.29 19.40 -19.61
C LYS A 2 -14.69 18.66 -18.41
N ILE A 3 -14.09 17.51 -18.67
CA ILE A 3 -13.34 16.73 -17.68
C ILE A 3 -11.85 16.90 -17.97
N VAL A 4 -11.09 17.31 -16.96
CA VAL A 4 -9.64 17.29 -17.02
C VAL A 4 -9.13 16.10 -16.20
N LEU A 5 -8.48 15.16 -16.87
CA LEU A 5 -7.99 13.90 -16.33
C LEU A 5 -6.48 13.95 -16.09
N VAL A 6 -6.04 13.42 -14.95
CA VAL A 6 -4.64 13.08 -14.66
C VAL A 6 -4.55 11.59 -14.37
N ALA A 7 -3.89 10.82 -15.24
CA ALA A 7 -3.66 9.39 -15.03
C ALA A 7 -2.32 9.15 -14.33
N LEU A 8 -2.34 8.80 -13.04
CA LEU A 8 -1.14 8.55 -12.24
C LEU A 8 -0.55 7.16 -12.48
N ASP A 9 -1.41 6.20 -12.83
CA ASP A 9 -1.10 4.83 -13.23
C ASP A 9 -0.55 4.71 -14.66
N GLY A 10 -0.68 5.76 -15.48
CA GLY A 10 -0.29 5.77 -16.89
C GLY A 10 -1.35 5.22 -17.85
N GLU A 11 -2.45 4.69 -17.34
CA GLU A 11 -3.49 3.99 -18.12
C GLU A 11 -4.62 4.95 -18.54
N VAL A 12 -4.29 5.93 -19.37
CA VAL A 12 -5.19 7.01 -19.79
C VAL A 12 -6.47 6.48 -20.47
N GLU A 13 -6.35 5.52 -21.39
CA GLU A 13 -7.48 5.01 -22.17
C GLU A 13 -8.48 4.24 -21.31
N ARG A 14 -8.00 3.50 -20.31
CA ARG A 14 -8.86 2.84 -19.31
C ARG A 14 -9.67 3.87 -18.53
N ALA A 15 -9.01 4.90 -18.02
CA ALA A 15 -9.66 5.98 -17.28
C ALA A 15 -10.67 6.74 -18.16
N ARG A 16 -10.32 7.02 -19.42
CA ARG A 16 -11.23 7.63 -20.42
C ARG A 16 -12.47 6.79 -20.63
N THR A 17 -12.33 5.47 -20.79
CA THR A 17 -13.45 4.55 -21.00
C THR A 17 -14.41 4.57 -19.81
N ILE A 18 -13.89 4.51 -18.58
CA ILE A 18 -14.70 4.58 -17.35
C ILE A 18 -15.43 5.93 -17.25
N LEU A 19 -14.74 7.03 -17.52
CA LEU A 19 -15.31 8.36 -17.48
C LEU A 19 -16.37 8.58 -18.57
N ALA A 20 -16.13 8.13 -19.80
CA ALA A 20 -17.09 8.22 -20.90
C ALA A 20 -18.37 7.44 -20.58
N GLY A 21 -18.26 6.27 -19.94
CA GLY A 21 -19.44 5.50 -19.48
C GLY A 21 -20.25 6.23 -18.40
N ARG A 22 -19.62 7.05 -17.55
CA ARG A 22 -20.28 7.83 -16.48
C ARG A 22 -20.75 9.21 -16.95
N TYR A 23 -20.08 9.76 -17.95
CA TYR A 23 -20.30 11.10 -18.47
C TYR A 23 -20.28 11.08 -20.02
N PRO A 24 -21.33 10.54 -20.66
CA PRO A 24 -21.32 10.24 -22.10
C PRO A 24 -21.15 11.46 -23.02
N GLN A 25 -21.52 12.64 -22.54
CA GLN A 25 -21.49 13.91 -23.29
C GLN A 25 -20.32 14.80 -22.87
N ALA A 26 -19.31 14.22 -22.22
CA ALA A 26 -18.19 14.97 -21.68
C ALA A 26 -16.99 14.98 -22.62
N GLU A 27 -16.39 16.15 -22.79
CA GLU A 27 -15.08 16.27 -23.42
C GLU A 27 -14.01 15.95 -22.37
N ILE A 28 -13.15 14.96 -22.65
CA ILE A 28 -12.10 14.53 -21.72
C ILE A 28 -10.73 15.01 -22.24
N GLU A 29 -10.14 15.97 -21.54
CA GLU A 29 -8.78 16.46 -21.76
C GLU A 29 -7.83 15.76 -20.78
N ASN A 30 -6.73 15.17 -21.25
CA ASN A 30 -5.74 14.54 -20.38
C ASN A 30 -4.52 15.44 -20.17
N ILE A 31 -4.11 15.63 -18.93
CA ILE A 31 -2.82 16.24 -18.57
C ILE A 31 -1.81 15.12 -18.34
N PRO A 32 -0.71 15.05 -19.12
CA PRO A 32 0.36 14.10 -18.88
C PRO A 32 0.90 14.20 -17.45
N ARG A 33 1.12 13.05 -16.79
CA ARG A 33 1.66 12.99 -15.43
C ARG A 33 2.94 13.82 -15.27
N LYS A 34 3.85 13.76 -16.25
CA LYS A 34 5.11 14.52 -16.24
C LYS A 34 4.89 16.04 -16.22
N GLU A 35 3.91 16.54 -16.97
CA GLU A 35 3.51 17.96 -16.92
C GLU A 35 2.96 18.30 -15.54
N PHE A 36 2.19 17.40 -14.95
CA PHE A 36 1.58 17.56 -13.64
C PHE A 36 2.56 17.41 -12.46
N GLU A 37 3.72 16.77 -12.61
CA GLU A 37 4.68 16.57 -11.52
C GLU A 37 5.87 17.55 -11.60
N SER A 38 6.24 18.01 -12.79
CA SER A 38 7.45 18.83 -13.00
C SER A 38 7.34 20.30 -12.59
N GLN A 39 6.13 20.80 -12.30
CA GLN A 39 5.88 22.21 -12.01
C GLN A 39 5.62 22.49 -10.52
N ALA A 40 5.92 23.71 -10.08
CA ALA A 40 5.52 24.19 -8.76
C ALA A 40 3.99 24.12 -8.58
N VAL A 41 3.51 23.90 -7.35
CA VAL A 41 2.07 23.73 -7.05
C VAL A 41 1.21 24.89 -7.58
N THR A 42 1.69 26.12 -7.47
CA THR A 42 0.99 27.32 -7.95
C THR A 42 0.87 27.34 -9.48
N ALA A 43 1.93 26.98 -10.20
CA ALA A 43 1.93 26.86 -11.66
C ALA A 43 0.96 25.77 -12.13
N ARG A 44 0.97 24.61 -11.47
CA ARG A 44 0.03 23.51 -11.75
C ARG A 44 -1.42 23.94 -11.55
N LEU A 45 -1.69 24.66 -10.46
CA LEU A 45 -3.02 25.15 -10.14
C LEU A 45 -3.49 26.17 -11.18
N ALA A 46 -2.62 27.10 -11.60
CA ALA A 46 -2.91 28.06 -12.66
C ALA A 46 -3.17 27.36 -14.00
N ALA A 47 -2.36 26.37 -14.37
CA ALA A 47 -2.51 25.58 -15.59
C ALA A 47 -3.82 24.77 -15.60
N LEU A 48 -4.23 24.20 -14.47
CA LEU A 48 -5.52 23.52 -14.35
C LEU A 48 -6.69 24.52 -14.41
N ARG A 49 -6.59 25.68 -13.73
CA ARG A 49 -7.61 26.76 -13.79
C ARG A 49 -7.83 27.26 -15.21
N ALA A 50 -6.76 27.46 -15.98
CA ALA A 50 -6.83 27.94 -17.36
C ALA A 50 -7.66 27.01 -18.26
N ARG A 51 -7.70 25.71 -17.97
CA ARG A 51 -8.49 24.71 -18.70
C ARG A 51 -9.98 24.74 -18.38
N ARG A 52 -10.39 25.45 -17.32
CA ARG A 52 -11.78 25.61 -16.85
C ARG A 52 -12.52 24.26 -16.72
N PRO A 53 -12.00 23.30 -15.92
CA PRO A 53 -12.66 22.00 -15.75
C PRO A 53 -14.04 22.16 -15.09
N ASP A 54 -15.04 21.45 -15.61
CA ASP A 54 -16.27 21.18 -14.84
C ASP A 54 -16.01 20.05 -13.83
N VAL A 55 -15.26 19.04 -14.25
CA VAL A 55 -14.83 17.90 -13.43
C VAL A 55 -13.31 17.77 -13.48
N PHE A 56 -12.67 17.62 -12.33
CA PHE A 56 -11.28 17.21 -12.23
C PHE A 56 -11.21 15.73 -11.85
N ALA A 57 -10.59 14.90 -12.69
CA ALA A 57 -10.51 13.46 -12.49
C ALA A 57 -9.06 13.01 -12.31
N VAL A 58 -8.83 12.09 -11.38
CA VAL A 58 -7.53 11.44 -11.15
C VAL A 58 -7.71 9.93 -11.21
N SER A 59 -6.96 9.26 -12.09
CA SER A 59 -6.85 7.80 -12.14
C SER A 59 -5.62 7.32 -11.40
N THR A 60 -5.75 6.21 -10.68
CA THR A 60 -4.66 5.54 -9.96
C THR A 60 -4.82 4.03 -10.09
N GLU A 61 -3.82 3.26 -9.67
CA GLU A 61 -3.92 1.80 -9.76
C GLU A 61 -4.94 1.25 -8.76
N ARG A 62 -4.86 1.67 -7.49
CA ARG A 62 -5.87 1.38 -6.45
C ARG A 62 -6.06 2.59 -5.56
N LEU A 63 -7.31 2.97 -5.30
CA LEU A 63 -7.62 4.07 -4.38
C LEU A 63 -7.01 3.81 -2.99
N ALA A 64 -7.04 2.56 -2.51
CA ALA A 64 -6.46 2.18 -1.21
C ALA A 64 -4.94 2.47 -1.09
N TRP A 65 -4.21 2.59 -2.21
CA TRP A 65 -2.78 2.93 -2.21
C TRP A 65 -2.52 4.40 -2.44
N GLN A 66 -3.51 5.11 -2.96
CA GLN A 66 -3.35 6.49 -3.32
C GLN A 66 -3.37 7.36 -2.07
N ARG A 67 -2.20 7.64 -1.52
CA ARG A 67 -2.04 8.70 -0.51
C ARG A 67 -2.40 10.07 -1.07
N GLY A 68 -2.75 11.00 -0.19
CA GLY A 68 -3.03 12.39 -0.57
C GLY A 68 -4.32 12.58 -1.38
N GLN A 69 -5.29 11.67 -1.27
CA GLN A 69 -6.60 11.81 -1.93
C GLN A 69 -7.24 13.16 -1.63
N SER A 70 -7.21 13.58 -0.35
CA SER A 70 -7.69 14.88 0.10
C SER A 70 -6.99 16.05 -0.61
N ALA A 71 -5.68 15.94 -0.84
CA ALA A 71 -4.91 16.95 -1.56
C ALA A 71 -5.34 17.05 -3.04
N PHE A 72 -5.57 15.92 -3.72
CA PHE A 72 -6.09 15.93 -5.10
C PHE A 72 -7.49 16.52 -5.21
N LEU A 73 -8.38 16.15 -4.29
CA LEU A 73 -9.74 16.71 -4.23
C LEU A 73 -9.69 18.23 -3.98
N LEU A 74 -8.89 18.68 -3.01
CA LEU A 74 -8.71 20.11 -2.75
C LEU A 74 -8.12 20.83 -3.96
N PHE A 75 -7.12 20.24 -4.61
CA PHE A 75 -6.46 20.81 -5.77
C PHE A 75 -7.46 21.07 -6.90
N GLY A 76 -8.27 20.08 -7.27
CA GLY A 76 -9.34 20.24 -8.26
C GLY A 76 -10.38 21.29 -7.86
N ALA A 77 -10.81 21.28 -6.60
CA ALA A 77 -11.78 22.25 -6.09
C ALA A 77 -11.25 23.69 -6.08
N MET A 78 -9.97 23.88 -5.74
CA MET A 78 -9.28 25.17 -5.83
C MET A 78 -9.04 25.60 -7.28
N ALA A 79 -8.93 24.64 -8.20
CA ALA A 79 -8.80 24.92 -9.64
C ALA A 79 -10.12 25.33 -10.30
N GLY A 80 -11.22 25.33 -9.55
CA GLY A 80 -12.53 25.76 -10.03
C GLY A 80 -13.43 24.62 -10.52
N ALA A 81 -12.97 23.36 -10.45
CA ALA A 81 -13.80 22.21 -10.80
C ALA A 81 -15.04 22.15 -9.90
N ARG A 82 -16.22 21.96 -10.49
CA ARG A 82 -17.49 21.82 -9.77
C ARG A 82 -17.58 20.48 -9.02
N GLU A 83 -16.87 19.49 -9.55
CA GLU A 83 -16.79 18.14 -9.03
C GLU A 83 -15.36 17.61 -9.17
N CYS A 84 -14.95 16.77 -8.22
CA CYS A 84 -13.69 16.04 -8.29
C CYS A 84 -13.95 14.54 -8.20
N VAL A 85 -13.25 13.78 -9.02
CA VAL A 85 -13.39 12.33 -9.15
C VAL A 85 -12.03 11.67 -8.94
N LEU A 86 -11.98 10.66 -8.08
CA LEU A 86 -10.87 9.72 -7.99
C LEU A 86 -11.39 8.36 -8.46
N LEU A 87 -10.68 7.71 -9.37
CA LEU A 87 -11.02 6.38 -9.86
C LEU A 87 -9.80 5.48 -9.88
N ASP A 88 -10.03 4.16 -9.91
CA ASP A 88 -8.95 3.20 -10.01
C ASP A 88 -9.20 2.05 -11.01
N ALA A 89 -8.15 1.26 -11.24
CA ALA A 89 -8.15 0.08 -12.11
C ALA A 89 -9.13 -1.01 -11.69
N HIS A 90 -9.50 -1.04 -10.41
CA HIS A 90 -10.25 -2.10 -9.75
C HIS A 90 -11.69 -1.68 -9.43
N LYS A 91 -12.26 -0.79 -10.27
CA LYS A 91 -13.64 -0.29 -10.19
C LYS A 91 -13.91 0.66 -9.01
N GLY A 92 -12.88 1.08 -8.29
CA GLY A 92 -12.98 2.14 -7.30
C GLY A 92 -13.40 3.46 -7.95
N PHE A 93 -14.36 4.15 -7.34
CA PHE A 93 -14.87 5.43 -7.84
C PHE A 93 -15.37 6.29 -6.67
N GLN A 94 -14.69 7.41 -6.44
CA GLN A 94 -15.04 8.41 -5.43
C GLN A 94 -15.33 9.73 -6.12
N ARG A 95 -16.44 10.36 -5.74
CA ARG A 95 -16.92 11.61 -6.33
C ARG A 95 -17.33 12.59 -5.25
N GLU A 96 -16.83 13.82 -5.33
CA GLU A 96 -17.17 14.87 -4.37
C GLU A 96 -17.40 16.22 -5.05
N LYS A 97 -18.46 16.93 -4.61
CA LYS A 97 -18.78 18.28 -5.09
C LYS A 97 -17.85 19.31 -4.45
N ARG A 98 -17.49 20.35 -5.20
CA ARG A 98 -16.62 21.45 -4.77
C ARG A 98 -16.99 22.03 -3.40
N ALA A 99 -18.27 22.36 -3.21
CA ALA A 99 -18.75 22.95 -1.96
C ALA A 99 -18.48 22.04 -0.74
N ARG A 100 -18.71 20.72 -0.89
CA ARG A 100 -18.44 19.74 0.17
C ARG A 100 -16.93 19.59 0.43
N ILE A 101 -16.12 19.56 -0.63
CA ILE A 101 -14.67 19.50 -0.51
C ILE A 101 -14.19 20.70 0.30
N LEU A 102 -14.50 21.93 -0.13
CA LEU A 102 -14.04 23.15 0.54
C LEU A 102 -14.55 23.25 1.99
N ALA A 103 -15.80 22.84 2.27
CA ALA A 103 -16.36 22.87 3.62
C ALA A 103 -15.72 21.83 4.58
N THR A 104 -15.31 20.66 4.06
CA THR A 104 -14.80 19.56 4.91
C THR A 104 -13.28 19.45 4.92
N MET A 105 -12.58 20.10 3.99
CA MET A 105 -11.14 19.91 3.81
C MET A 105 -10.30 20.33 5.02
N PRO A 106 -10.56 21.46 5.71
CA PRO A 106 -9.78 21.82 6.89
C PRO A 106 -9.80 20.71 7.93
N ALA A 107 -10.99 20.19 8.26
CA ALA A 107 -11.15 19.09 9.21
C ALA A 107 -10.43 17.80 8.74
N ARG A 108 -10.54 17.45 7.45
CA ARG A 108 -9.85 16.26 6.88
C ARG A 108 -8.33 16.37 6.97
N LEU A 109 -7.76 17.51 6.59
CA LEU A 109 -6.32 17.73 6.64
C LEU A 109 -5.80 17.77 8.08
N THR A 110 -6.52 18.42 8.99
CA THR A 110 -6.19 18.40 10.43
C THR A 110 -6.23 16.98 10.98
N TRP A 111 -7.25 16.19 10.62
CA TRP A 111 -7.36 14.79 11.00
C TRP A 111 -6.21 13.94 10.46
N GLU A 112 -5.87 14.09 9.17
CA GLU A 112 -4.75 13.39 8.53
C GLU A 112 -3.41 13.75 9.21
N ALA A 113 -3.21 15.02 9.57
CA ALA A 113 -2.02 15.45 10.30
C ALA A 113 -1.96 14.86 11.72
N ALA A 114 -3.08 14.88 12.46
CA ALA A 114 -3.17 14.29 13.79
C ALA A 114 -2.89 12.78 13.75
N LEU A 115 -3.50 12.07 12.80
CA LEU A 115 -3.26 10.64 12.57
C LEU A 115 -1.80 10.38 12.20
N SER A 116 -1.19 11.19 11.34
CA SER A 116 0.22 11.06 10.94
C SER A 116 1.16 11.14 12.15
N THR A 117 0.93 12.11 13.03
CA THR A 117 1.68 12.26 14.28
C THR A 117 1.47 11.07 15.22
N ALA A 118 0.22 10.62 15.39
CA ALA A 118 -0.11 9.47 16.22
C ALA A 118 0.54 8.18 15.68
N THR A 119 0.54 7.98 14.36
CA THR A 119 1.20 6.87 13.67
C THR A 119 2.70 6.85 13.94
N LEU A 120 3.38 8.00 13.81
CA LEU A 120 4.82 8.08 14.08
C LEU A 120 5.13 7.78 15.56
N ALA A 121 4.35 8.35 16.48
CA ALA A 121 4.51 8.09 17.91
C ALA A 121 4.29 6.61 18.24
N ARG A 122 3.27 5.97 17.64
CA ARG A 122 2.99 4.55 17.81
C ARG A 122 4.11 3.68 17.24
N ALA A 123 4.58 3.95 16.02
CA ALA A 123 5.67 3.20 15.41
C ALA A 123 6.95 3.25 16.27
N ARG A 124 7.29 4.43 16.82
CA ARG A 124 8.41 4.58 17.76
C ARG A 124 8.23 3.75 19.04
N ARG A 125 7.01 3.71 19.60
CA ARG A 125 6.72 2.88 20.78
C ARG A 125 6.85 1.39 20.47
N GLU A 126 6.33 0.93 19.33
CA GLU A 126 6.44 -0.46 18.90
C GLU A 126 7.89 -0.86 18.66
N LEU A 127 8.69 0.00 18.03
CA LEU A 127 10.12 -0.23 17.85
C LEU A 127 10.81 -0.42 19.21
N LYS A 128 10.65 0.52 20.15
CA LYS A 128 11.24 0.40 21.50
C LYS A 128 10.75 -0.83 22.28
N ARG A 129 9.50 -1.27 22.06
CA ARG A 129 8.97 -2.49 22.66
C ARG A 129 9.67 -3.72 22.08
N LEU A 130 9.78 -3.79 20.75
CA LEU A 130 10.43 -4.90 20.04
C LEU A 130 11.93 -4.98 20.35
N GLU A 131 12.63 -3.85 20.39
CA GLU A 131 14.05 -3.79 20.77
C GLU A 131 14.29 -4.38 22.17
N ARG A 132 13.45 -4.02 23.14
CA ARG A 132 13.50 -4.59 24.50
C ARG A 132 13.20 -6.09 24.49
N ALA A 133 12.11 -6.50 23.85
CA ALA A 133 11.73 -7.91 23.78
C ALA A 133 12.80 -8.78 23.11
N ILE A 134 13.49 -8.27 22.08
CA ILE A 134 14.61 -8.98 21.43
C ILE A 134 15.83 -9.03 22.35
N ALA A 135 16.15 -7.94 23.05
CA ALA A 135 17.26 -7.91 24.01
C ALA A 135 17.04 -8.93 25.14
N GLU A 136 15.81 -9.04 25.65
CA GLU A 136 15.39 -10.02 26.65
C GLU A 136 15.42 -11.45 26.06
N ASN A 137 14.80 -11.67 24.89
CA ASN A 137 14.76 -12.99 24.24
C ASN A 137 16.12 -13.52 23.80
N ARG A 138 17.10 -12.66 23.48
CA ARG A 138 18.48 -13.11 23.18
C ARG A 138 19.10 -13.88 24.35
N GLN A 139 18.67 -13.62 25.58
CA GLN A 139 19.11 -14.37 26.75
C GLN A 139 18.43 -15.74 26.85
N THR A 140 17.23 -15.90 26.26
CA THR A 140 16.40 -17.12 26.34
C THR A 140 16.46 -18.01 25.10
N ALA A 141 16.82 -17.47 23.93
CA ALA A 141 16.71 -18.09 22.60
C ALA A 141 17.66 -19.27 22.31
N ARG A 142 18.38 -19.78 23.31
CA ARG A 142 19.16 -21.04 23.19
C ARG A 142 18.30 -22.31 23.21
N ARG A 143 16.96 -22.23 23.26
CA ARG A 143 16.13 -23.36 23.74
C ARG A 143 14.96 -23.89 22.91
N THR A 144 14.68 -23.40 21.70
CA THR A 144 13.68 -24.05 20.84
C THR A 144 14.35 -24.76 19.67
N ALA A 145 14.80 -25.98 19.97
CA ALA A 145 15.18 -26.97 18.98
C ALA A 145 14.00 -27.29 18.06
N ALA A 146 14.32 -27.65 16.82
CA ALA A 146 13.40 -28.09 15.80
C ALA A 146 12.38 -29.08 16.38
N THR A 147 11.09 -28.75 16.26
CA THR A 147 10.05 -29.75 16.36
C THR A 147 10.21 -30.65 15.13
N ASN A 148 10.65 -31.89 15.36
CA ASN A 148 10.63 -32.93 14.34
C ASN A 148 9.15 -33.23 14.04
N HIS A 149 8.52 -32.42 13.18
CA HIS A 149 7.25 -32.78 12.59
C HIS A 149 7.54 -33.77 11.44
N PRO A 150 6.97 -34.99 11.47
CA PRO A 150 7.02 -35.92 10.34
C PRO A 150 6.23 -35.41 9.12
N ASP A 151 5.44 -34.34 9.29
CA ASP A 151 4.60 -33.72 8.28
C ASP A 151 5.30 -32.58 7.52
N ALA A 152 4.75 -32.29 6.33
CA ALA A 152 5.02 -31.10 5.53
C ALA A 152 5.08 -29.80 6.37
N PRO A 153 6.21 -29.05 6.35
CA PRO A 153 6.36 -27.84 7.15
C PRO A 153 5.38 -26.77 6.70
N GLU A 154 4.82 -26.06 7.68
CA GLU A 154 3.87 -24.99 7.49
C GLU A 154 4.54 -23.62 7.56
N ILE A 155 4.45 -22.89 6.45
CA ILE A 155 5.12 -21.61 6.25
C ILE A 155 4.07 -20.52 6.13
N VAL A 156 4.22 -19.45 6.91
CA VAL A 156 3.49 -18.20 6.66
C VAL A 156 4.40 -17.22 5.92
N TYR A 157 4.03 -16.88 4.69
CA TYR A 157 4.71 -15.89 3.86
C TYR A 157 4.08 -14.50 4.04
N LEU A 158 4.90 -13.51 4.38
CA LEU A 158 4.49 -12.12 4.61
C LEU A 158 4.99 -11.21 3.50
N ARG A 159 4.06 -10.44 2.89
CA ARG A 159 4.36 -9.34 1.97
C ARG A 159 3.61 -8.07 2.40
N ALA A 160 4.31 -7.20 3.10
CA ALA A 160 3.74 -6.00 3.74
C ALA A 160 3.90 -4.70 2.93
N THR A 161 4.15 -4.78 1.62
CA THR A 161 4.34 -3.59 0.77
C THR A 161 3.05 -3.30 -0.01
N PRO A 162 2.34 -2.20 0.28
CA PRO A 162 1.29 -1.71 -0.60
C PRO A 162 1.88 -1.29 -1.95
N GLY A 163 1.41 -1.93 -3.02
CA GLY A 163 1.88 -1.69 -4.38
C GLY A 163 1.51 -2.84 -5.29
N ALA A 164 1.59 -2.61 -6.60
CA ALA A 164 1.09 -3.49 -7.66
C ALA A 164 1.65 -4.92 -7.55
N GLY A 165 0.98 -5.77 -6.77
CA GLY A 165 1.21 -7.21 -6.74
C GLY A 165 0.45 -7.92 -7.85
N THR A 166 -0.56 -7.26 -8.39
CA THR A 166 -1.39 -7.67 -9.53
C THR A 166 -0.71 -7.54 -10.88
N GLN A 167 0.39 -6.79 -10.98
CA GLN A 167 1.17 -6.70 -12.21
C GLN A 167 2.25 -7.79 -12.26
N ILE A 168 2.32 -8.49 -13.40
CA ILE A 168 3.37 -9.47 -13.65
C ILE A 168 4.69 -8.72 -13.81
N GLY A 169 5.64 -8.97 -12.91
CA GLY A 169 6.97 -8.38 -12.93
C GLY A 169 7.98 -9.21 -12.16
N GLY A 170 9.21 -8.69 -12.00
CA GLY A 170 10.29 -9.42 -11.32
C GLY A 170 9.92 -9.89 -9.91
N ALA A 171 9.17 -9.07 -9.16
CA ALA A 171 8.75 -9.41 -7.80
C ALA A 171 7.70 -10.54 -7.77
N SER A 172 6.67 -10.51 -8.63
CA SER A 172 5.65 -11.56 -8.67
C SER A 172 6.22 -12.88 -9.17
N SER A 173 7.10 -12.85 -10.18
CA SER A 173 7.81 -14.03 -10.69
C SER A 173 8.73 -14.64 -9.65
N HIS A 174 9.45 -13.81 -8.88
CA HIS A 174 10.28 -14.28 -7.77
C HIS A 174 9.45 -14.97 -6.68
N ILE A 175 8.35 -14.34 -6.25
CA ILE A 175 7.41 -14.89 -5.27
C ILE A 175 6.86 -16.23 -5.76
N ASN A 176 6.34 -16.31 -6.99
CA ASN A 176 5.81 -17.54 -7.56
C ASN A 176 6.87 -18.64 -7.69
N GLY A 177 8.10 -18.29 -8.05
CA GLY A 177 9.23 -19.22 -8.10
C GLY A 177 9.51 -19.85 -6.74
N PHE A 178 9.59 -19.03 -5.68
CA PHE A 178 9.77 -19.51 -4.31
C PHE A 178 8.64 -20.43 -3.88
N ILE A 179 7.38 -20.01 -4.07
CA ILE A 179 6.19 -20.78 -3.69
C ILE A 179 6.20 -22.14 -4.37
N ASN A 180 6.37 -22.14 -5.70
CA ASN A 180 6.35 -23.36 -6.48
C ASN A 180 7.45 -24.33 -6.05
N ALA A 181 8.65 -23.82 -5.76
CA ALA A 181 9.76 -24.65 -5.28
C ALA A 181 9.46 -25.23 -3.88
N ALA A 182 9.00 -24.40 -2.94
CA ALA A 182 8.71 -24.82 -1.58
C ALA A 182 7.54 -25.83 -1.52
N THR A 183 6.46 -25.59 -2.28
CA THR A 183 5.35 -26.55 -2.39
C THR A 183 5.76 -27.84 -3.08
N LYS A 184 6.62 -27.81 -4.12
CA LYS A 184 7.20 -29.03 -4.72
C LYS A 184 8.03 -29.86 -3.74
N ARG A 185 8.60 -29.22 -2.72
CA ARG A 185 9.33 -29.87 -1.62
C ARG A 185 8.41 -30.31 -0.47
N GLY A 186 7.10 -30.21 -0.65
CA GLY A 186 6.10 -30.63 0.32
C GLY A 186 5.68 -29.55 1.31
N ALA A 187 6.21 -28.32 1.28
CA ALA A 187 5.80 -27.29 2.22
C ALA A 187 4.36 -26.81 1.97
N ARG A 188 3.62 -26.56 3.05
CA ARG A 188 2.30 -25.91 3.02
C ARG A 188 2.48 -24.42 3.26
N ILE A 189 2.08 -23.60 2.29
CA ILE A 189 2.33 -22.15 2.35
C ILE A 189 1.02 -21.40 2.45
N ARG A 190 0.96 -20.45 3.39
CA ARG A 190 -0.12 -19.47 3.48
C ARG A 190 0.43 -18.07 3.36
N PHE A 191 -0.30 -17.23 2.64
CA PHE A 191 0.09 -15.85 2.40
C PHE A 191 -0.67 -14.89 3.28
N ILE A 192 0.04 -13.89 3.79
CA ILE A 192 -0.56 -12.67 4.30
C ILE A 192 0.05 -11.50 3.53
N SER A 193 -0.78 -10.72 2.84
CA SER A 193 -0.31 -9.60 2.02
C SER A 193 -1.19 -8.35 2.11
N ASN A 194 -0.67 -7.20 1.65
CA ASN A 194 -1.47 -5.98 1.46
C ASN A 194 -2.15 -5.88 0.09
N ASP A 195 -1.97 -6.89 -0.77
CA ASP A 195 -2.58 -6.93 -2.10
C ASP A 195 -2.71 -8.39 -2.57
N GLU A 196 -3.43 -8.57 -3.67
CA GLU A 196 -3.36 -9.76 -4.50
C GLU A 196 -1.96 -9.95 -5.08
N ILE A 197 -1.65 -11.20 -5.47
CA ILE A 197 -0.38 -11.59 -6.07
C ILE A 197 -0.68 -12.25 -7.42
N ALA A 198 -0.18 -11.66 -8.50
CA ALA A 198 -0.38 -12.18 -9.84
C ALA A 198 0.20 -13.60 -9.97
N GLY A 199 -0.60 -14.52 -10.51
CA GLY A 199 -0.19 -15.91 -10.75
C GLY A 199 -0.19 -16.81 -9.52
N LEU A 200 -0.73 -16.35 -8.38
CA LEU A 200 -0.88 -17.16 -7.18
C LEU A 200 -2.07 -18.15 -7.32
N ASP A 201 -1.84 -19.42 -7.08
CA ASP A 201 -2.91 -20.43 -7.00
C ASP A 201 -3.54 -20.42 -5.60
N HIS A 202 -4.71 -19.78 -5.48
CA HIS A 202 -5.40 -19.63 -4.20
C HIS A 202 -5.95 -20.94 -3.62
N ASN A 203 -6.11 -21.99 -4.44
CA ASN A 203 -6.54 -23.30 -3.96
C ASN A 203 -5.41 -24.01 -3.21
N ARG A 204 -4.17 -23.78 -3.65
CA ARG A 204 -2.96 -24.39 -3.07
C ARG A 204 -2.31 -23.50 -2.01
N THR A 205 -2.51 -22.20 -2.10
CA THR A 205 -1.90 -21.20 -1.23
C THR A 205 -2.94 -20.21 -0.71
N PRO A 206 -3.57 -20.50 0.43
CA PRO A 206 -4.54 -19.59 1.03
C PRO A 206 -3.95 -18.20 1.24
N LEU A 207 -4.62 -17.18 0.70
CA LEU A 207 -4.20 -15.78 0.79
C LEU A 207 -5.13 -15.01 1.73
N LYS A 208 -4.55 -14.42 2.78
CA LYS A 208 -5.17 -13.41 3.63
C LYS A 208 -4.70 -12.04 3.19
N ILE A 209 -5.63 -11.16 2.83
CA ILE A 209 -5.30 -9.76 2.53
C ILE A 209 -5.62 -8.89 3.73
N ILE A 210 -4.64 -8.10 4.18
CA ILE A 210 -4.84 -6.98 5.10
C ILE A 210 -4.80 -5.71 4.26
N TRP A 211 -5.98 -5.24 3.85
CA TRP A 211 -6.06 -4.10 2.93
C TRP A 211 -5.44 -2.84 3.53
N PRO A 212 -4.61 -2.12 2.76
CA PRO A 212 -4.06 -0.84 3.18
C PRO A 212 -5.16 0.22 3.24
N GLN A 213 -4.91 1.26 4.02
CA GLN A 213 -5.72 2.45 4.10
C GLN A 213 -4.97 3.61 3.43
N PRO A 214 -5.65 4.47 2.65
CA PRO A 214 -5.05 5.60 1.94
C PRO A 214 -4.75 6.78 2.87
N LEU A 215 -4.22 6.49 4.06
CA LEU A 215 -3.96 7.45 5.12
C LEU A 215 -2.47 7.73 5.22
N GLY A 216 -2.11 9.00 5.34
CA GLY A 216 -0.74 9.47 5.53
C GLY A 216 -0.44 10.70 4.70
N SER A 217 0.02 11.76 5.37
CA SER A 217 0.39 13.02 4.72
C SER A 217 1.63 12.90 3.84
N THR A 218 2.48 11.91 4.10
CA THR A 218 3.70 11.62 3.33
C THR A 218 3.78 10.14 2.98
N ARG A 219 4.66 9.78 2.04
CA ARG A 219 4.92 8.37 1.69
C ARG A 219 5.37 7.57 2.91
N ALA A 220 6.29 8.11 3.70
CA ALA A 220 6.80 7.43 4.87
C ALA A 220 5.73 7.20 5.94
N ILE A 221 4.85 8.17 6.18
CA ILE A 221 3.73 7.99 7.12
C ILE A 221 2.72 6.97 6.59
N PHE A 222 2.41 7.00 5.29
CA PHE A 222 1.54 6.01 4.67
C PHE A 222 2.11 4.59 4.84
N ASP A 223 3.40 4.40 4.57
CA ASP A 223 4.06 3.10 4.73
C ASP A 223 4.07 2.67 6.22
N LEU A 224 4.36 3.58 7.16
CA LEU A 224 4.33 3.28 8.61
C LEU A 224 2.93 2.92 9.11
N HIS A 225 1.91 3.66 8.70
CA HIS A 225 0.51 3.41 9.08
C HIS A 225 0.07 2.03 8.63
N ASN A 226 0.32 1.71 7.37
CA ASN A 226 -0.06 0.43 6.79
C ASN A 226 0.77 -0.74 7.36
N ASN A 227 2.05 -0.53 7.68
CA ASN A 227 2.84 -1.54 8.38
C ASN A 227 2.33 -1.81 9.82
N LEU A 228 1.82 -0.80 10.53
CA LEU A 228 1.19 -1.01 11.84
C LEU A 228 -0.09 -1.86 11.73
N LEU A 229 -0.94 -1.56 10.75
CA LEU A 229 -2.15 -2.34 10.48
C LEU A 229 -1.82 -3.78 10.08
N PHE A 230 -0.90 -3.93 9.12
CA PHE A 230 -0.44 -5.22 8.63
C PHE A 230 0.19 -6.04 9.76
N THR A 231 1.09 -5.44 10.55
CA THR A 231 1.75 -6.13 11.68
C THR A 231 0.73 -6.64 12.69
N LYS A 232 -0.27 -5.82 13.06
CA LYS A 232 -1.30 -6.25 14.01
C LYS A 232 -2.07 -7.47 13.47
N GLY A 233 -2.55 -7.40 12.23
CA GLY A 233 -3.33 -8.49 11.64
C GLY A 233 -2.50 -9.75 11.39
N ALA A 234 -1.29 -9.61 10.85
CA ALA A 234 -0.40 -10.73 10.57
C ALA A 234 0.03 -11.44 11.84
N ALA A 235 0.40 -10.70 12.89
CA ALA A 235 0.78 -11.29 14.17
C ALA A 235 -0.39 -12.05 14.83
N GLN A 236 -1.62 -11.52 14.75
CA GLN A 236 -2.80 -12.22 15.25
C GLN A 236 -3.03 -13.56 14.54
N GLU A 237 -2.99 -13.56 13.20
CA GLU A 237 -3.17 -14.77 12.39
C GLU A 237 -2.05 -15.80 12.62
N ILE A 238 -0.80 -15.34 12.72
CA ILE A 238 0.36 -16.22 12.97
C ILE A 238 0.29 -16.83 14.37
N THR A 239 0.00 -16.03 15.41
CA THR A 239 -0.10 -16.56 16.78
C THR A 239 -1.25 -17.56 16.91
N ALA A 240 -2.37 -17.34 16.22
CA ALA A 240 -3.52 -18.25 16.28
C ALA A 240 -3.25 -19.62 15.61
N ARG A 241 -2.44 -19.67 14.56
CA ARG A 241 -2.14 -20.91 13.82
C ARG A 241 -0.82 -21.56 14.19
N ALA A 242 0.12 -20.79 14.73
CA ALA A 242 1.44 -21.24 15.17
C ALA A 242 2.21 -22.04 14.09
N PRO A 243 2.55 -21.45 12.93
CA PRO A 243 3.28 -22.12 11.86
C PRO A 243 4.68 -22.57 12.31
N ASP A 244 5.32 -23.45 11.54
CA ASP A 244 6.67 -23.93 11.83
C ASP A 244 7.69 -22.81 11.71
N PHE A 245 7.55 -21.96 10.69
CA PHE A 245 8.33 -20.73 10.57
C PHE A 245 7.63 -19.65 9.74
N ILE A 246 8.13 -18.43 9.91
CA ILE A 246 7.65 -17.21 9.26
C ILE A 246 8.66 -16.84 8.20
N TYR A 247 8.20 -16.62 6.97
CA TYR A 247 9.02 -16.08 5.89
C TYR A 247 8.52 -14.66 5.57
N GLN A 248 9.37 -13.65 5.70
CA GLN A 248 9.01 -12.28 5.40
C GLN A 248 9.84 -11.74 4.25
N ARG A 249 9.16 -11.29 3.21
CA ARG A 249 9.75 -10.42 2.20
C ARG A 249 9.84 -9.01 2.74
N TYR A 250 11.06 -8.52 2.95
CA TYR A 250 11.27 -7.19 3.51
C TYR A 250 10.76 -6.10 2.57
N GLY A 251 10.14 -5.08 3.16
CA GLY A 251 9.82 -3.82 2.53
C GLY A 251 9.96 -2.70 3.54
N ARG A 252 9.99 -1.45 3.05
CA ARG A 252 10.14 -0.25 3.86
C ARG A 252 9.29 -0.27 5.13
N PHE A 253 9.95 -0.04 6.27
CA PHE A 253 9.32 -0.01 7.59
C PHE A 253 8.54 -1.29 7.96
N SER A 254 8.88 -2.45 7.40
CA SER A 254 8.17 -3.68 7.71
C SER A 254 8.83 -4.48 8.83
N TRP A 255 8.08 -4.74 9.91
CA TRP A 255 8.54 -5.51 11.07
C TRP A 255 7.55 -6.61 11.51
N ALA A 256 6.57 -6.95 10.67
CA ALA A 256 5.48 -7.87 11.03
C ALA A 256 5.97 -9.27 11.43
N GLY A 257 6.95 -9.81 10.72
CA GLY A 257 7.56 -11.10 11.03
C GLY A 257 8.39 -11.07 12.30
N VAL A 258 9.02 -9.94 12.65
CA VAL A 258 9.73 -9.77 13.92
C VAL A 258 8.72 -9.81 15.08
N GLU A 259 7.63 -9.07 14.97
CA GLU A 259 6.57 -9.08 15.97
C GLU A 259 5.95 -10.47 16.13
N ALA A 260 5.63 -11.13 15.02
CA ALA A 260 5.06 -12.47 15.04
C ALA A 260 6.03 -13.51 15.60
N CYS A 261 7.33 -13.40 15.29
CA CYS A 261 8.39 -14.24 15.86
C CYS A 261 8.46 -14.10 17.38
N VAL A 262 8.51 -12.86 17.88
CA VAL A 262 8.54 -12.56 19.33
C VAL A 262 7.29 -13.10 20.03
N ARG A 263 6.10 -12.96 19.43
CA ARG A 263 4.84 -13.40 20.04
C ARG A 263 4.60 -14.91 19.97
N ALA A 264 4.93 -15.54 18.85
CA ALA A 264 4.63 -16.94 18.60
C ALA A 264 5.81 -17.88 18.95
N GLY A 265 7.00 -17.32 19.22
CA GLY A 265 8.22 -18.10 19.45
C GLY A 265 8.67 -18.90 18.22
N ARG A 266 8.33 -18.44 17.02
CA ARG A 266 8.59 -19.15 15.75
C ARG A 266 9.76 -18.50 14.98
N PRO A 267 10.63 -19.29 14.33
CA PRO A 267 11.72 -18.75 13.53
C PRO A 267 11.25 -17.78 12.45
N LEU A 268 12.04 -16.73 12.22
CA LEU A 268 11.83 -15.76 11.15
C LEU A 268 12.95 -15.87 10.11
N PHE A 269 12.56 -16.11 8.87
CA PHE A 269 13.40 -15.96 7.69
C PHE A 269 13.07 -14.62 7.03
N LEU A 270 14.05 -13.71 6.97
CA LEU A 270 13.88 -12.38 6.38
C LEU A 270 14.59 -12.31 5.03
N GLU A 271 13.83 -12.13 3.96
CA GLU A 271 14.34 -11.88 2.61
C GLU A 271 14.58 -10.37 2.44
N TYR A 272 15.85 -9.95 2.44
CA TYR A 272 16.25 -8.57 2.17
C TYR A 272 16.37 -8.33 0.67
N ASN A 273 15.45 -7.52 0.12
CA ASN A 273 15.35 -7.30 -1.33
C ASN A 273 16.27 -6.23 -1.89
N GLY A 274 16.72 -5.31 -1.04
CA GLY A 274 17.48 -4.15 -1.50
C GLY A 274 17.50 -3.02 -0.48
N SER A 275 18.38 -2.06 -0.74
CA SER A 275 18.57 -0.89 0.12
C SER A 275 17.42 0.11 -0.01
N GLU A 276 16.67 0.29 1.07
CA GLU A 276 15.63 1.32 1.16
C GLU A 276 16.22 2.74 1.08
N VAL A 277 17.48 2.93 1.46
CA VAL A 277 18.19 4.20 1.28
C VAL A 277 18.40 4.46 -0.21
N TRP A 278 18.86 3.44 -0.95
CA TRP A 278 19.06 3.55 -2.39
C TRP A 278 17.73 3.76 -3.13
N VAL A 279 16.68 3.00 -2.77
CA VAL A 279 15.32 3.18 -3.29
C VAL A 279 14.82 4.60 -3.01
N GLY A 280 15.00 5.09 -1.79
CA GLY A 280 14.63 6.46 -1.42
C GLY A 280 15.35 7.53 -2.25
N GLN A 281 16.63 7.33 -2.57
CA GLN A 281 17.43 8.27 -3.34
C GLN A 281 17.12 8.27 -4.85
N HIS A 282 16.75 7.11 -5.41
CA HIS A 282 16.65 6.93 -6.86
C HIS A 282 15.21 6.79 -7.35
N TRP A 283 14.30 6.26 -6.53
CA TRP A 283 12.92 5.93 -6.92
C TRP A 283 11.87 6.80 -6.24
N ASP A 284 12.13 7.34 -5.04
CA ASP A 284 11.21 8.22 -4.31
C ASP A 284 11.34 9.72 -4.68
N LYS A 285 11.91 10.07 -5.85
CA LYS A 285 11.98 11.46 -6.31
C LYS A 285 10.58 11.96 -6.71
N VAL A 286 9.76 12.34 -5.73
CA VAL A 286 8.44 12.97 -5.90
C VAL A 286 8.24 14.08 -4.88
#